data_AF-A0A848EKR3-F1
#
_entry.id   AF-A0A848EKR3-F1
#
_cell.length_a   1.000
_cell.length_b   1.000
_cell.length_c   1.000
_cell.angle_alpha   90.00
_cell.angle_beta   90.00
_cell.angle_gamma   90.00
#
_symmetry.space_group_name_H-M   'P 1'
#
loop_
_entity.id
_entity.type
_entity.pdbx_description
1 polymer ?
#
loop_
_entity_poly.entity_id
_entity_poly.type
_entity_poly.pdbx_seq_one_letter_code
_entity_poly.pdbx_strand_id
1 'polypeptide(L)'
;MENLADFDLQRVERALSSVEEAIEDVKSEKKDAEKILEAIDRKFKDLQTAKANFEESIQLKEEGDDTDAQERLEHAVRRLNEAADIDEKEASGINEIMELDEQEKKLEESAMKALLNLTDISGTPLDKNPG
;
A
#
# COMPACT_ATOMS: atom_id res chain seq x y z
N MET A 1 -38.55 -28.55 8.56
CA MET A 1 -37.15 -28.34 8.96
C MET A 1 -36.43 -27.90 7.69
N GLU A 2 -36.56 -26.61 7.33
CA GLU A 2 -35.54 -26.02 6.45
C GLU A 2 -34.22 -26.17 7.20
N ASN A 3 -33.24 -26.80 6.55
CA ASN A 3 -32.10 -27.41 7.21
C ASN A 3 -31.30 -26.35 7.96
N LEU A 4 -30.97 -26.62 9.23
CA LEU A 4 -30.00 -25.83 10.00
C LEU A 4 -28.71 -25.59 9.19
N ALA A 5 -28.33 -26.58 8.38
CA ALA A 5 -27.23 -26.52 7.43
C ALA A 5 -27.38 -25.44 6.34
N ASP A 6 -28.60 -25.18 5.82
CA ASP A 6 -28.82 -24.14 4.82
C ASP A 6 -28.70 -22.74 5.44
N PHE A 7 -29.13 -22.58 6.70
CA PHE A 7 -28.98 -21.33 7.44
C PHE A 7 -27.50 -21.04 7.78
N ASP A 8 -26.77 -22.07 8.20
CA ASP A 8 -25.33 -21.95 8.46
C ASP A 8 -24.55 -21.69 7.17
N LEU A 9 -24.93 -22.31 6.04
CA LEU A 9 -24.33 -22.06 4.73
C LEU A 9 -24.53 -20.59 4.30
N GLN A 10 -25.78 -20.08 4.32
CA GLN A 10 -26.06 -18.69 3.95
C GLN A 10 -25.33 -17.68 4.84
N ARG A 11 -25.16 -18.01 6.13
CA ARG A 11 -24.42 -17.14 7.05
C ARG A 11 -22.94 -17.08 6.72
N VAL A 12 -22.34 -18.21 6.30
CA VAL A 12 -20.96 -18.21 5.85
C VAL A 12 -20.78 -17.59 4.48
N GLU A 13 -21.71 -17.79 3.53
CA GLU A 13 -21.69 -17.09 2.24
C GLU A 13 -21.69 -15.56 2.42
N ARG A 14 -22.54 -15.04 3.34
CA ARG A 14 -22.52 -13.60 3.67
C ARG A 14 -21.21 -13.17 4.32
N ALA A 15 -20.68 -13.97 5.24
CA ALA A 15 -19.42 -13.66 5.90
C ALA A 15 -18.24 -13.65 4.91
N LEU A 16 -18.21 -14.60 3.96
CA LEU A 16 -17.22 -14.63 2.88
C LEU A 16 -17.34 -13.40 1.99
N SER A 17 -18.56 -13.06 1.55
CA SER A 17 -18.80 -11.86 0.74
C SER A 17 -18.33 -10.58 1.44
N SER A 18 -18.57 -10.44 2.75
CA SER A 18 -18.07 -9.27 3.50
C SER A 18 -16.54 -9.26 3.64
N VAL A 19 -15.89 -10.43 3.72
CA VAL A 19 -14.43 -10.51 3.75
C VAL A 19 -13.85 -10.20 2.37
N GLU A 20 -14.48 -10.65 1.29
CA GLU A 20 -14.09 -10.32 -0.08
C GLU A 20 -14.15 -8.80 -0.33
N GLU A 21 -15.23 -8.14 0.10
CA GLU A 21 -15.35 -6.68 0.05
C GLU A 21 -14.24 -5.98 0.85
N ALA A 22 -13.97 -6.43 2.08
CA ALA A 22 -12.91 -5.85 2.91
C ALA A 22 -11.51 -6.03 2.31
N ILE A 23 -11.25 -7.16 1.64
CA ILE A 23 -9.98 -7.40 0.93
C ILE A 23 -9.86 -6.43 -0.27
N GLU A 24 -10.94 -6.20 -1.02
CA GLU A 24 -10.95 -5.27 -2.15
C GLU A 24 -10.68 -3.83 -1.68
N ASP A 25 -11.26 -3.43 -0.55
CA ASP A 25 -11.04 -2.12 0.07
C ASP A 25 -9.56 -1.93 0.46
N VAL A 26 -8.97 -2.90 1.17
CA VAL A 26 -7.54 -2.87 1.56
C VAL A 26 -6.62 -2.79 0.33
N LYS A 27 -6.94 -3.54 -0.74
CA LYS A 27 -6.18 -3.47 -2.00
C LYS A 27 -6.26 -2.08 -2.65
N SER A 28 -7.42 -1.44 -2.59
CA SER A 28 -7.59 -0.08 -3.10
C SER A 28 -6.75 0.91 -2.29
N GLU A 29 -6.81 0.85 -0.96
CA GLU A 29 -6.02 1.71 -0.07
C GLU A 29 -4.51 1.51 -0.29
N LYS A 30 -4.05 0.26 -0.43
CA LYS A 30 -2.66 -0.07 -0.73
C LYS A 30 -2.19 0.56 -2.04
N LYS A 31 -3.01 0.48 -3.09
CA LYS A 31 -2.71 1.09 -4.39
C LYS A 31 -2.59 2.61 -4.31
N ASP A 32 -3.39 3.26 -3.47
CA ASP A 32 -3.29 4.71 -3.27
C ASP A 32 -2.03 5.08 -2.50
N ALA A 33 -1.66 4.29 -1.49
CA ALA A 33 -0.41 4.47 -0.76
C ALA A 33 0.84 4.19 -1.63
N GLU A 34 0.79 3.23 -2.56
CA GLU A 34 1.86 3.00 -3.55
C GLU A 34 2.09 4.24 -4.44
N LYS A 35 1.02 4.91 -4.89
CA LYS A 35 1.16 6.16 -5.67
C LYS A 35 1.82 7.27 -4.85
N ILE A 36 1.51 7.34 -3.56
CA ILE A 36 2.17 8.25 -2.62
C ILE A 36 3.67 7.96 -2.57
N LEU A 37 4.08 6.69 -2.42
CA LEU A 37 5.50 6.32 -2.45
C LEU A 37 6.18 6.72 -3.77
N GLU A 38 5.53 6.52 -4.92
CA GLU A 38 6.06 6.93 -6.21
C GLU A 38 6.22 8.45 -6.34
N ALA A 39 5.35 9.24 -5.69
CA ALA A 39 5.49 10.69 -5.63
C ALA A 39 6.70 11.11 -4.77
N ILE A 40 6.86 10.49 -3.59
CA ILE A 40 8.02 10.71 -2.71
C ILE A 40 9.34 10.36 -3.42
N ASP A 41 9.42 9.21 -4.09
CA ASP A 41 10.62 8.78 -4.81
C ASP A 41 11.02 9.77 -5.92
N ARG A 42 10.04 10.33 -6.64
CA ARG A 42 10.29 11.38 -7.63
C ARG A 42 10.86 12.64 -6.99
N LYS A 43 10.26 13.13 -5.90
CA LYS A 43 10.75 14.31 -5.17
C LYS A 43 12.16 14.08 -4.64
N PHE A 44 12.45 12.88 -4.13
CA PHE A 44 13.80 12.54 -3.67
C PHE A 44 14.84 12.61 -4.81
N LYS A 45 14.50 12.12 -6.01
CA LYS A 45 15.36 12.26 -7.20
C LYS A 45 15.56 13.72 -7.61
N ASP A 46 14.53 14.55 -7.52
CA ASP A 46 14.64 15.99 -7.78
C ASP A 46 15.58 16.68 -6.77
N LEU A 47 15.51 16.32 -5.47
CA LEU A 47 16.44 16.81 -4.45
C LEU A 47 17.89 16.38 -4.71
N GLN A 48 18.11 15.12 -5.11
CA GLN A 48 19.45 14.63 -5.47
C GLN A 48 20.02 15.40 -6.67
N THR A 49 19.18 15.67 -7.67
CA THR A 49 19.55 16.46 -8.85
C THR A 49 19.85 17.91 -8.47
N ALA A 50 19.04 18.52 -7.60
CA ALA A 50 19.30 19.86 -7.08
C ALA A 50 20.64 19.92 -6.34
N LYS A 51 20.93 18.94 -5.48
CA LYS A 51 22.20 18.83 -4.77
C LYS A 51 23.39 18.78 -5.72
N ALA A 52 23.33 17.94 -6.75
CA ALA A 52 24.38 17.84 -7.76
C ALA A 52 24.60 19.18 -8.48
N ASN A 53 23.52 19.86 -8.88
CA ASN A 53 23.62 21.18 -9.52
C ASN A 53 24.24 22.25 -8.60
N PHE A 54 23.96 22.22 -7.29
CA PHE A 54 24.63 23.10 -6.32
C PHE A 54 26.13 22.79 -6.23
N GLU A 55 26.50 21.52 -6.11
CA GLU A 55 27.91 21.10 -6.03
C GLU A 55 28.70 21.52 -7.27
N GLU A 56 28.14 21.34 -8.46
CA GLU A 56 28.80 21.73 -9.70
C GLU A 56 28.81 23.26 -9.92
N SER A 57 27.79 23.99 -9.46
CA SER A 57 27.81 25.47 -9.50
C SER A 57 28.92 26.04 -8.60
N ILE A 58 29.14 25.45 -7.43
CA ILE A 58 30.25 25.84 -6.54
C ILE A 58 31.58 25.64 -7.26
N GLN A 59 31.78 24.50 -7.93
CA GLN A 59 33.01 24.22 -8.69
C GLN A 59 33.22 25.22 -9.83
N LEU A 60 32.20 25.49 -10.66
CA LEU A 60 32.29 26.45 -11.76
C LEU A 60 32.64 27.86 -11.27
N LYS A 61 32.07 28.25 -10.13
CA LYS A 61 32.39 29.53 -9.50
C LYS A 61 33.84 29.59 -9.00
N GLU A 62 34.38 28.49 -8.48
CA GLU A 62 35.80 28.38 -8.11
C GLU A 62 36.73 28.44 -9.33
N GLU A 63 36.26 27.95 -10.49
CA GLU A 63 36.97 27.98 -11.77
C GLU A 63 36.86 29.33 -12.52
N GLY A 64 35.99 30.24 -12.05
CA GLY A 64 35.81 31.59 -12.59
C GLY A 64 34.75 31.70 -13.70
N ASP A 65 33.90 30.68 -13.87
CA ASP A 65 32.78 30.69 -14.82
C ASP A 65 31.45 31.01 -14.13
N ASP A 66 31.22 32.31 -13.90
CA ASP A 66 30.07 32.82 -13.14
C ASP A 66 28.72 32.65 -13.86
N THR A 67 28.71 32.55 -15.20
CA THR A 67 27.44 32.48 -15.97
C THR A 67 26.84 31.09 -15.88
N ASP A 68 27.65 30.06 -16.13
CA ASP A 68 27.21 28.66 -16.06
C ASP A 68 26.90 28.26 -14.60
N ALA A 69 27.64 28.82 -13.63
CA ALA A 69 27.35 28.64 -12.21
C ALA A 69 25.96 29.17 -11.84
N GLN A 70 25.55 30.34 -12.38
CA GLN A 70 24.25 30.94 -12.07
C GLN A 70 23.09 30.15 -12.69
N GLU A 71 23.19 29.70 -13.94
CA GLU A 71 22.15 28.89 -14.58
C GLU A 71 21.90 27.58 -13.81
N ARG A 72 22.97 26.95 -13.30
CA ARG A 72 22.87 25.72 -12.50
C ARG A 72 22.25 25.95 -11.13
N LEU A 73 22.54 27.09 -10.49
CA LEU A 73 21.87 27.51 -9.26
C LEU A 73 20.37 27.72 -9.46
N GLU A 74 19.98 28.39 -10.55
CA GLU A 74 18.57 28.60 -10.88
C GLU A 74 17.84 27.28 -11.12
N HIS A 75 18.48 26.33 -11.82
CA HIS A 75 17.92 24.99 -12.01
C HIS A 75 17.80 24.22 -10.69
N ALA A 76 18.80 24.30 -9.80
CA ALA A 76 18.77 23.67 -8.48
C ALA A 76 17.63 24.22 -7.61
N VAL A 77 17.45 25.55 -7.58
CA VAL A 77 16.38 26.22 -6.83
C VAL A 77 15.00 25.81 -7.36
N ARG A 78 14.83 25.71 -8.68
CA ARG A 78 13.57 25.25 -9.28
C ARG A 78 13.20 23.84 -8.82
N ARG A 79 14.16 22.90 -8.88
CA ARG A 79 13.98 21.51 -8.43
C ARG A 79 13.70 21.40 -6.94
N LEU A 80 14.36 22.23 -6.11
CA LEU A 80 14.05 22.31 -4.68
C LEU A 80 12.60 22.75 -4.45
N ASN A 81 12.13 23.77 -5.16
CA ASN A 81 10.76 24.25 -5.02
C ASN A 81 9.74 23.19 -5.47
N GLU A 82 10.02 22.45 -6.55
CA GLU A 82 9.19 21.33 -7.00
C GLU A 82 9.15 20.17 -5.99
N ALA A 83 10.27 19.93 -5.30
CA ALA A 83 10.38 18.89 -4.29
C ALA A 83 9.77 19.29 -2.93
N ALA A 84 9.82 20.57 -2.56
CA ALA A 84 9.43 21.08 -1.23
C ALA A 84 7.95 20.88 -0.88
N ASP A 85 7.07 20.72 -1.86
CA ASP A 85 5.64 20.43 -1.64
C ASP A 85 5.40 18.95 -1.29
N ILE A 86 6.02 18.42 -0.23
CA ILE A 86 5.61 17.13 0.35
C ILE A 86 4.42 17.39 1.26
N ASP A 87 3.24 16.90 0.88
CA ASP A 87 2.05 17.04 1.72
C ASP A 87 2.03 16.01 2.86
N GLU A 88 1.21 16.27 3.88
CA GLU A 88 1.10 15.41 5.07
C GLU A 88 0.62 13.98 4.72
N LYS A 89 -0.12 13.82 3.62
CA LYS A 89 -0.57 12.51 3.12
C LYS A 89 0.60 11.72 2.52
N GLU A 90 1.52 12.40 1.85
CA GLU A 90 2.72 11.76 1.35
C GLU A 90 3.59 11.24 2.51
N ALA A 91 3.70 12.01 3.60
CA ALA A 91 4.44 11.57 4.79
C ALA A 91 3.77 10.40 5.54
N SER A 92 2.42 10.32 5.55
CA SER A 92 1.69 9.26 6.27
C SER A 92 1.63 7.92 5.53
N GLY A 93 1.67 7.94 4.19
CA GLY A 93 1.45 6.74 3.37
C GLY A 93 2.49 5.61 3.55
N ILE A 94 3.70 5.91 4.04
CA ILE A 94 4.75 4.89 4.25
C ILE A 94 4.36 3.90 5.36
N ASN A 95 3.84 4.39 6.50
CA ASN A 95 3.43 3.52 7.60
C ASN A 95 2.13 2.78 7.29
N GLU A 96 1.25 3.42 6.52
CA GLU A 96 -0.05 2.89 6.11
C GLU A 96 0.09 1.60 5.28
N ILE A 97 1.08 1.50 4.38
CA ILE A 97 1.29 0.29 3.56
C ILE A 97 1.63 -0.94 4.40
N MET A 98 2.53 -0.79 5.39
CA MET A 98 2.91 -1.91 6.26
C MET A 98 1.73 -2.38 7.11
N GLU A 99 0.88 -1.45 7.55
CA GLU A 99 -0.34 -1.79 8.29
C GLU A 99 -1.37 -2.48 7.39
N LEU A 100 -1.52 -2.02 6.15
CA LEU A 100 -2.44 -2.60 5.15
C LEU A 100 -2.02 -4.02 4.74
N ASP A 101 -0.73 -4.28 4.52
CA ASP A 101 -0.23 -5.63 4.22
C ASP A 101 -0.52 -6.63 5.35
N GLU A 102 -0.38 -6.19 6.61
CA GLU A 102 -0.68 -7.01 7.78
C GLU A 102 -2.19 -7.21 7.95
N GLN A 103 -3.02 -6.23 7.57
CA GLN A 103 -4.48 -6.35 7.55
C GLN A 103 -4.97 -7.32 6.48
N GLU A 104 -4.46 -7.22 5.24
CA GLU A 104 -4.78 -8.12 4.12
C GLU A 104 -4.52 -9.58 4.55
N LYS A 105 -3.33 -9.86 5.10
CA LYS A 105 -2.96 -11.20 5.55
C LYS A 105 -3.88 -11.74 6.65
N LYS A 106 -4.27 -10.91 7.62
CA LYS A 106 -5.20 -11.31 8.70
C LYS A 106 -6.59 -11.63 8.17
N LEU A 107 -7.06 -10.87 7.18
CA LEU A 107 -8.34 -11.14 6.52
C LEU A 107 -8.30 -12.46 5.74
N GLU A 108 -7.22 -12.71 4.98
CA GLU A 108 -7.01 -13.98 4.28
C GLU A 108 -6.98 -15.18 5.24
N GLU A 109 -6.23 -15.07 6.34
CA GLU A 109 -6.17 -16.14 7.36
C GLU A 109 -7.54 -16.37 8.02
N SER A 110 -8.31 -15.31 8.24
CA SER A 110 -9.66 -15.39 8.81
C SER A 110 -10.65 -16.04 7.85
N ALA A 111 -10.58 -15.69 6.55
CA ALA A 111 -11.35 -16.34 5.50
C ALA A 111 -11.03 -17.84 5.42
N MET A 112 -9.76 -18.19 5.44
CA MET A 112 -9.31 -19.59 5.35
C MET A 112 -9.78 -20.41 6.56
N LYS A 113 -9.72 -19.84 7.77
CA LYS A 113 -10.26 -20.48 8.99
C LYS A 113 -11.77 -20.67 8.92
N ALA A 114 -12.51 -19.70 8.40
CA ALA A 114 -13.96 -19.82 8.23
C ALA A 114 -14.32 -20.95 7.25
N LEU A 115 -13.58 -21.08 6.15
CA LEU A 115 -13.74 -22.18 5.18
C LEU A 115 -13.38 -23.55 5.77
N LEU A 116 -12.29 -23.65 6.53
CA LEU A 116 -11.89 -24.89 7.20
C LEU A 116 -12.93 -25.39 8.21
N ASN A 117 -13.49 -24.48 9.00
CA ASN A 117 -14.55 -24.81 9.96
C ASN A 117 -15.83 -25.33 9.27
N LEU A 118 -16.12 -24.86 8.05
CA LEU A 118 -17.22 -25.42 7.24
C LEU A 118 -16.93 -26.84 6.75
N THR A 119 -15.69 -27.12 6.32
CA THR A 119 -15.33 -28.47 5.86
C THR A 119 -15.41 -29.51 6.98
N ASP A 120 -15.07 -29.14 8.22
CA ASP A 120 -15.18 -30.04 9.38
C ASP A 120 -16.64 -30.33 9.78
N ILE A 121 -17.57 -29.40 9.54
CA ILE A 121 -19.00 -29.63 9.77
C ILE A 121 -19.58 -30.64 8.75
N SER A 122 -19.06 -30.66 7.52
CA SER A 122 -19.45 -31.65 6.50
C SER A 122 -18.86 -33.05 6.73
N GLY A 123 -17.93 -33.20 7.68
CA GLY A 123 -17.22 -34.44 8.00
C GLY A 123 -17.85 -35.31 9.09
N THR A 124 -19.09 -35.05 9.51
CA THR A 124 -19.79 -35.99 10.39
C THR A 124 -20.10 -37.28 9.60
N PRO A 125 -19.56 -38.44 9.99
CA PRO A 125 -20.00 -39.70 9.42
C PRO A 125 -21.48 -39.84 9.74
N LEU A 126 -22.32 -39.97 8.72
CA LEU A 126 -23.66 -40.54 8.86
C LEU A 126 -23.48 -41.84 9.65
N ASP A 127 -23.86 -41.78 10.93
CA ASP A 127 -23.89 -42.91 11.83
C ASP A 127 -24.76 -43.97 11.16
N LYS A 128 -24.10 -44.97 10.59
CA LYS A 128 -24.76 -46.17 10.13
C LYS A 128 -25.25 -46.81 11.40
N ASN A 129 -26.53 -46.62 11.69
CA ASN A 129 -27.25 -47.39 12.67
C ASN A 129 -27.77 -48.67 11.98
N PRO A 130 -27.16 -49.86 12.20
CA PRO A 130 -27.87 -51.12 12.07
C PRO A 130 -28.24 -51.58 13.49
N GLY A 131 -29.47 -51.27 13.91
CA GLY A 131 -30.02 -51.69 15.19
C GLY A 131 -31.51 -51.46 15.24
#